data_AF-A0A8S9SXE7-F1
#
_entry.id   AF-A0A8S9SXE7-F1
#
_cell.length_a   1.000
_cell.length_b   1.000
_cell.length_c   1.000
_cell.angle_alpha   90.00
_cell.angle_beta   90.00
_cell.angle_gamma   90.00
#
_symmetry.space_group_name_H-M   'P 1'
#
loop_
_entity.id
_entity.type
_entity.pdbx_description
1 polymer ?
#
loop_
_entity_poly.entity_id
_entity_poly.type
_entity_poly.pdbx_seq_one_letter_code
_entity_poly.pdbx_strand_id
1 'polypeptide(L)' 'MKFIIHALVKTENYEGVVKPYVNHDCVPTEEFCKNYVRSLYTELGNTGERIDHNKTEILDIEQY' A
#
# COMPACT_ATOMS: atom_id res chain seq x y z
N MET A 1 13.28 1.29 13.22
CA MET A 1 13.00 -0.16 13.09
C MET A 1 12.42 -0.43 11.70
N LYS A 2 12.48 -1.66 11.19
CA LYS A 2 11.87 -2.04 9.90
C LYS A 2 10.55 -2.74 10.17
N PHE A 3 9.49 -2.28 9.51
CA PHE A 3 8.17 -2.92 9.55
C PHE A 3 7.78 -3.37 8.16
N ILE A 4 7.10 -4.50 8.08
CA ILE A 4 6.50 -5.01 6.85
C ILE A 4 5.01 -4.74 6.93
N ILE A 5 4.50 -4.03 5.93
CA ILE A 5 3.06 -3.84 5.78
C ILE A 5 2.58 -4.90 4.78
N HIS A 6 1.71 -5.80 5.19
CA HIS A 6 0.94 -6.65 4.28
C HIS A 6 -0.38 -5.95 4.00
N ALA A 7 -0.60 -5.51 2.76
CA ALA A 7 -1.87 -4.91 2.37
C ALA A 7 -2.49 -5.66 1.19
N LEU A 8 -3.79 -5.96 1.28
CA LEU A 8 -4.57 -6.43 0.14
C LEU A 8 -5.13 -5.21 -0.59
N VAL A 9 -4.69 -5.01 -1.83
CA VAL A 9 -5.04 -3.84 -2.63
C VAL A 9 -5.89 -4.27 -3.81
N LYS A 10 -7.00 -3.55 -4.01
CA LYS A 10 -7.89 -3.74 -5.15
C LYS A 10 -8.04 -2.42 -5.91
N THR A 11 -7.98 -2.52 -7.23
CA THR A 11 -8.18 -1.45 -8.19
C THR A 11 -9.09 -1.97 -9.31
N GLU A 12 -9.47 -1.13 -10.27
CA GLU A 12 -10.33 -1.57 -11.39
C GLU A 12 -9.74 -2.70 -12.23
N ASN A 13 -8.40 -2.77 -12.35
CA ASN A 13 -7.71 -3.72 -13.23
C ASN A 13 -6.77 -4.69 -12.48
N TYR A 14 -6.66 -4.57 -11.16
CA TYR A 14 -5.70 -5.33 -10.35
C TYR A 14 -6.23 -5.62 -8.96
N GLU A 15 -6.09 -6.87 -8.51
CA GLU A 15 -6.33 -7.29 -7.13
C GLU A 15 -5.13 -8.13 -6.68
N GLY A 16 -4.45 -7.72 -5.61
CA GLY A 16 -3.24 -8.41 -5.16
C GLY A 16 -2.72 -7.96 -3.80
N VAL A 17 -1.86 -8.82 -3.23
CA VAL A 17 -1.22 -8.57 -1.93
C VAL A 17 0.12 -7.88 -2.13
N VAL A 18 0.37 -6.86 -1.33
CA VAL A 18 1.52 -5.97 -1.44
C VAL A 18 2.26 -5.97 -0.11
N LYS A 19 3.59 -5.95 -0.18
CA LYS A 19 4.45 -6.12 1.00
C LYS A 19 5.52 -5.03 1.16
N PRO A 20 5.16 -3.73 1.18
CA PRO A 20 6.16 -2.69 1.29
C PRO A 20 6.84 -2.68 2.67
N TYR A 21 8.12 -2.36 2.65
CA TYR A 21 8.93 -2.16 3.85
C TYR A 21 8.92 -0.68 4.21
N VAL A 22 8.60 -0.37 5.47
CA VAL A 22 8.75 0.98 6.00
C VAL A 22 9.81 1.03 7.08
N ASN A 23 10.72 1.99 6.96
CA ASN A 23 11.64 2.35 8.03
C ASN A 23 10.97 3.44 8.87
N HIS A 24 10.63 3.12 10.11
CA HIS A 24 9.99 4.06 11.02
C HIS A 24 10.54 3.89 12.43
N ASP A 25 10.61 4.99 13.19
CA ASP A 25 11.20 4.99 14.54
C ASP A 25 10.27 4.38 15.59
N CYS A 26 8.96 4.43 15.33
CA CYS A 26 7.92 3.78 16.12
C CYS A 26 7.05 2.86 15.25
N VAL A 27 6.28 1.97 15.89
CA VAL A 27 5.29 1.12 15.22
C VAL A 27 4.30 2.03 14.48
N PRO A 28 4.22 1.97 13.14
CA PRO A 28 3.33 2.83 12.37
C PRO A 28 1.87 2.52 12.71
N THR A 29 1.02 3.54 12.65
CA THR A 29 -0.42 3.34 12.84
C THR A 29 -1.05 2.73 11.59
N GLU A 30 -2.20 2.08 11.75
CA GLU A 30 -2.95 1.53 10.62
C GLU A 30 -3.27 2.60 9.55
N GLU A 31 -3.64 3.82 9.99
CA GLU A 31 -3.91 4.95 9.10
C GLU A 31 -2.67 5.38 8.32
N PHE A 32 -1.51 5.42 8.98
CA PHE A 32 -0.23 5.71 8.31
C PHE A 32 0.08 4.63 7.26
N CYS A 33 -0.05 3.35 7.62
CA CYS A 33 0.20 2.24 6.72
C CYS A 33 -0.71 2.30 5.49
N LYS A 34 -2.00 2.60 5.67
CA LYS A 34 -2.97 2.79 4.57
C LYS A 34 -2.56 3.93 3.63
N ASN A 35 -2.18 5.08 4.17
CA ASN A 35 -1.77 6.23 3.37
C ASN A 35 -0.45 5.96 2.63
N TYR A 36 0.52 5.30 3.27
CA TYR A 36 1.78 4.93 2.66
C TYR A 36 1.60 3.97 1.48
N VAL A 37 0.77 2.93 1.63
CA VAL A 37 0.43 2.00 0.55
C VAL A 37 -0.25 2.73 -0.62
N ARG A 38 -1.21 3.63 -0.35
CA ARG A 38 -1.84 4.46 -1.40
C ARG A 38 -0.81 5.29 -2.18
N SER A 39 0.14 5.91 -1.49
CA SER A 39 1.20 6.70 -2.12
C SER A 39 2.11 5.85 -3.01
N LEU A 40 2.51 4.65 -2.57
CA LEU A 40 3.31 3.74 -3.38
C LEU A 40 2.61 3.30 -4.68
N TYR A 41 1.30 3.07 -4.62
CA TYR A 41 0.52 2.69 -5.80
C TYR A 41 0.15 3.85 -6.72
N THR A 42 0.30 5.09 -6.26
CA THR A 42 0.30 6.27 -7.14
C THR A 42 1.53 6.26 -8.07
N GLU A 43 2.64 5.61 -7.68
CA GLU A 43 3.87 5.51 -8.46
C GLU A 43 4.03 4.17 -9.24
N LEU A 44 3.27 3.13 -8.89
CA LEU A 44 3.29 1.84 -9.60
C LEU A 44 2.62 1.85 -10.99
N GLY A 45 2.24 3.03 -11.49
CA GLY A 45 1.99 3.25 -12.91
C GLY A 45 3.19 3.01 -13.85
N ASN A 46 4.32 2.54 -13.32
CA ASN A 46 5.51 2.11 -14.07
C ASN A 46 5.37 0.76 -14.79
N THR A 47 4.23 0.05 -14.67
CA THR A 47 3.89 -1.08 -15.57
C THR A 47 3.22 -0.64 -16.87
N GLY A 48 3.00 0.67 -17.07
CA GLY A 48 2.36 1.24 -18.25
C GLY A 48 0.87 1.57 -18.07
N GLU A 49 0.26 1.18 -16.95
CA GLU A 49 -1.13 1.53 -16.61
C GLU A 49 -1.19 2.44 -15.38
N ARG A 50 -1.70 3.67 -15.55
CA ARG A 50 -1.97 4.59 -14.42
C ARG A 50 -3.05 3.98 -13.52
N ILE A 51 -2.66 3.49 -12.35
CA ILE A 51 -3.61 3.18 -11.28
C ILE A 51 -4.01 4.52 -10.63
N ASP A 52 -5.31 4.83 -10.67
CA ASP A 52 -5.86 6.02 -10.03
C ASP A 52 -5.87 5.84 -8.50
N HIS A 53 -5.24 6.78 -7.78
CA HIS A 53 -5.17 6.76 -6.32
C HIS A 53 -6.56 6.80 -5.65
N ASN A 54 -7.56 7.38 -6.32
CA ASN A 54 -8.93 7.45 -5.81
C ASN A 54 -9.71 6.15 -5.99
N LYS A 55 -9.18 5.23 -6.80
CA LYS A 55 -9.79 3.92 -7.09
C LYS A 55 -9.04 2.76 -6.45
N THR A 56 -8.07 3.07 -5.59
CA THR A 56 -7.30 2.08 -4.85
C THR A 56 -7.97 1.81 -3.51
N GLU A 57 -8.64 0.69 -3.40
CA GLU A 57 -9.26 0.22 -2.17
C GLU A 57 -8.27 -0.68 -1.41
N ILE A 58 -8.09 -0.41 -0.12
CA ILE A 58 -7.30 -1.25 0.78
C ILE A 58 -8.29 -2.08 1.57
N LEU A 59 -8.37 -3.37 1.24
CA LEU A 59 -9.33 -4.31 1.80
C LEU A 59 -8.89 -4.81 3.18
N ASP A 60 -7.58 -4.98 3.35
CA ASP A 60 -7.00 -5.48 4.60
C ASP A 60 -5.57 -4.97 4.77
N ILE A 61 -5.14 -4.79 6.02
CA ILE A 61 -3.79 -4.33 6.34
C ILE A 61 -3.28 -4.94 7.65
N GLU A 62 -2.14 -5.62 7.56
CA GLU A 62 -1.44 -6.19 8.70
C GLU A 62 0.00 -5.65 8.75
N GLN A 63 0.53 -5.46 9.96
CA GLN A 63 1.86 -4.88 10.17
C GLN A 63 2.69 -5.76 11.11
N TYR A 64 3.91 -6.10 10.68
CA TYR A 64 4.81 -7.03 11.35
C TYR A 64 6.22 -6.45 11.51
#